data_AF-J8DBA8-F1
#
_entry.id   AF-J8DBA8-F1
#
_cell.length_a   1.000
_cell.length_b   1.000
_cell.length_c   1.000
_cell.angle_alpha   90.00
_cell.angle_beta   90.00
_cell.angle_gamma   90.00
#
_symmetry.space_group_name_H-M   'P 1'
#
loop_
_entity.id
_entity.type
_entity.pdbx_description
1 polymer ?
#
loop_
_entity_poly.entity_id
_entity_poly.type
_entity_poly.pdbx_seq_one_letter_code
_entity_poly.pdbx_strand_id
1 'polypeptide(L)'
;MKYHERNVRNLNQLADNTKAAAFKWYQYCVDNGIEVLIYETIRTVEQKRENVRKGASQTMRSYHLVGQALDFVSIKLNGTEDWNGYNKEPWASAIRYAKNIGFEWGGDWKGFVDSPHLQYNYKGYGTDIFGKGAQNIPSPPPSNDNAGVAYINGNNVNLRKGPGTGYGVVRQLQKGESYKVWGESNGWLNLGGDQWVW
;
A
#
# COMPACT_ATOMS: atom_id res chain seq x y z
N MET A 1 2.68 -17.13 -3.23
CA MET A 1 2.58 -15.95 -2.36
C MET A 1 1.45 -16.12 -1.35
N LYS A 2 1.79 -16.48 -0.11
CA LYS A 2 0.85 -16.71 1.00
C LYS A 2 0.00 -15.48 1.34
N TYR A 3 0.60 -14.31 1.29
CA TYR A 3 -0.03 -13.04 1.69
C TYR A 3 -0.41 -12.15 0.51
N HIS A 4 -0.68 -12.74 -0.67
CA HIS A 4 -0.82 -11.98 -1.91
C HIS A 4 -1.86 -10.85 -1.84
N GLU A 5 -3.10 -11.17 -1.44
CA GLU A 5 -4.19 -10.20 -1.40
C GLU A 5 -3.93 -9.07 -0.39
N ARG A 6 -3.45 -9.43 0.81
CA ARG A 6 -3.04 -8.48 1.85
C ARG A 6 -1.91 -7.56 1.36
N ASN A 7 -0.90 -8.13 0.71
CA ASN A 7 0.23 -7.37 0.20
C ASN A 7 -0.21 -6.38 -0.87
N VAL A 8 -0.99 -6.82 -1.86
CA VAL A 8 -1.53 -5.95 -2.92
C VAL A 8 -2.36 -4.82 -2.31
N ARG A 9 -3.21 -5.12 -1.32
CA ARG A 9 -4.00 -4.12 -0.61
C ARG A 9 -3.13 -3.07 0.08
N ASN A 10 -2.08 -3.49 0.78
CA ASN A 10 -1.18 -2.57 1.47
C ASN A 10 -0.38 -1.71 0.50
N LEU A 11 0.16 -2.30 -0.57
CA LEU A 11 0.91 -1.60 -1.62
C LEU A 11 0.05 -0.55 -2.33
N ASN A 12 -1.24 -0.82 -2.53
CA ASN A 12 -2.17 0.13 -3.15
C ASN A 12 -2.37 1.43 -2.36
N GLN A 13 -1.96 1.47 -1.09
CA GLN A 13 -2.07 2.67 -0.26
C GLN A 13 -0.91 3.65 -0.49
N LEU A 14 0.17 3.25 -1.17
CA LEU A 14 1.36 4.08 -1.40
C LEU A 14 1.05 5.24 -2.37
N ALA A 15 1.90 6.28 -2.36
CA ALA A 15 1.87 7.36 -3.33
C ALA A 15 2.20 6.83 -4.75
N ASP A 16 1.77 7.50 -5.81
CA ASP A 16 1.67 6.92 -7.15
C ASP A 16 2.99 6.36 -7.71
N ASN A 17 4.08 7.12 -7.59
CA ASN A 17 5.38 6.67 -8.12
C ASN A 17 5.98 5.58 -7.22
N THR A 18 5.85 5.72 -5.91
CA THR A 18 6.27 4.73 -4.92
C THR A 18 5.52 3.42 -5.11
N LYS A 19 4.21 3.48 -5.33
CA LYS A 19 3.32 2.34 -5.60
C LYS A 19 3.77 1.61 -6.85
N ALA A 20 4.03 2.34 -7.94
CA ALA A 20 4.53 1.75 -9.17
C ALA A 20 5.86 1.02 -8.97
N ALA A 21 6.80 1.62 -8.22
CA ALA A 21 8.08 0.98 -7.88
C ALA A 21 7.87 -0.24 -6.97
N ALA A 22 7.02 -0.14 -5.95
CA ALA A 22 6.76 -1.22 -5.01
C ALA A 22 6.08 -2.42 -5.67
N PHE A 23 5.16 -2.20 -6.62
CA PHE A 23 4.59 -3.28 -7.42
C PHE A 23 5.61 -3.96 -8.34
N LYS A 24 6.57 -3.21 -8.91
CA LYS A 24 7.68 -3.82 -9.67
C LYS A 24 8.52 -4.73 -8.78
N TRP A 25 8.87 -4.27 -7.57
CA TRP A 25 9.59 -5.08 -6.59
C TRP A 25 8.77 -6.30 -6.14
N TYR A 26 7.49 -6.13 -5.85
CA TYR A 26 6.63 -7.23 -5.44
C TYR A 26 6.43 -8.26 -6.55
N GLN A 27 6.32 -7.83 -7.81
CA GLN A 27 6.28 -8.73 -8.96
C GLN A 27 7.58 -9.53 -9.08
N TYR A 28 8.74 -8.91 -8.89
CA TYR A 28 10.01 -9.63 -8.82
C TYR A 28 10.00 -10.71 -7.73
N CYS A 29 9.46 -10.41 -6.54
CA CYS A 29 9.29 -11.41 -5.48
C CYS A 29 8.37 -12.56 -5.91
N VAL A 30 7.24 -12.26 -6.57
CA VAL A 30 6.30 -13.26 -7.10
C VAL A 30 6.98 -14.18 -8.10
N ASP A 31 7.66 -13.60 -9.10
CA ASP A 31 8.30 -14.33 -10.21
C ASP A 31 9.43 -15.24 -9.73
N ASN A 32 10.07 -14.90 -8.60
CA ASN A 32 11.18 -15.64 -8.02
C ASN A 32 10.78 -16.47 -6.78
N GLY A 33 9.48 -16.59 -6.47
CA GLY A 33 8.99 -17.38 -5.33
C GLY A 33 9.46 -16.86 -3.95
N ILE A 34 9.74 -15.57 -3.83
CA ILE A 34 10.26 -14.94 -2.61
C ILE A 34 9.08 -14.51 -1.73
N GLU A 35 8.76 -15.31 -0.72
CA GLU A 35 7.66 -15.03 0.20
C GLU A 35 7.97 -13.85 1.13
N VAL A 36 7.09 -12.83 1.10
CA VAL A 36 7.16 -11.63 1.93
C VAL A 36 5.78 -11.22 2.42
N LEU A 37 5.74 -10.51 3.54
CA LEU A 37 4.55 -9.88 4.11
C LEU A 37 4.75 -8.37 4.12
N ILE A 38 3.88 -7.60 3.47
CA ILE A 38 3.92 -6.13 3.54
C ILE A 38 3.25 -5.71 4.84
N TYR A 39 4.03 -5.39 5.86
CA TYR A 39 3.55 -5.17 7.22
C TYR A 39 2.82 -3.84 7.39
N GLU A 40 3.44 -2.73 6.97
CA GLU A 40 2.91 -1.36 7.07
C GLU A 40 3.26 -0.56 5.80
N THR A 41 2.41 0.38 5.40
CA THR A 41 2.68 1.33 4.30
C THR A 41 2.37 2.75 4.71
N ILE A 42 1.11 3.06 5.06
CA ILE A 42 0.70 4.38 5.53
C ILE A 42 0.69 4.43 7.05
N ARG A 43 1.23 5.52 7.59
CA ARG A 43 1.21 5.86 9.02
C ARG A 43 0.48 7.18 9.22
N THR A 44 -0.33 7.28 10.25
CA THR A 44 -0.99 8.54 10.64
C THR A 44 -0.04 9.45 11.43
N VAL A 45 -0.34 10.75 11.46
CA VAL A 45 0.43 11.74 12.25
C VAL A 45 0.36 11.41 13.73
N GLU A 46 -0.79 10.95 14.22
CA GLU A 46 -1.04 10.57 15.61
C GLU A 46 -0.18 9.35 16.01
N GLN A 47 -0.21 8.29 15.20
CA GLN A 47 0.66 7.11 15.41
C GLN A 47 2.13 7.51 15.42
N LYS A 48 2.53 8.41 14.50
CA LYS A 48 3.92 8.86 14.44
C LYS A 48 4.32 9.67 15.68
N ARG A 49 3.46 10.58 16.16
CA ARG A 49 3.68 11.33 17.42
C ARG A 49 3.83 10.37 18.59
N GLU A 50 3.00 9.35 18.66
CA GLU A 50 3.05 8.34 19.70
C GLU A 50 4.36 7.52 19.65
N ASN A 51 4.83 7.14 18.46
CA ASN A 51 6.12 6.46 18.30
C ASN A 51 7.29 7.33 18.75
N VAL A 52 7.25 8.64 18.49
CA VAL A 52 8.25 9.59 19.01
C VAL A 52 8.17 9.68 20.53
N ARG A 53 6.97 9.82 21.10
CA ARG A 53 6.75 9.87 22.55
C ARG A 53 7.27 8.63 23.28
N LYS A 54 7.12 7.44 22.65
CA LYS A 54 7.60 6.15 23.17
C LYS A 54 9.08 5.88 22.90
N GLY A 55 9.78 6.75 22.17
CA GLY A 55 11.18 6.54 21.78
C GLY A 55 11.39 5.50 20.66
N ALA A 56 10.32 4.95 20.09
CA ALA A 56 10.36 4.04 18.93
C ALA A 56 10.73 4.78 17.63
N SER A 57 10.72 6.12 17.63
CA SER A 57 11.24 6.93 16.54
C SER A 57 11.88 8.23 17.03
N GLN A 58 12.93 8.68 16.36
CA GLN A 58 13.69 9.87 16.74
C GLN A 58 13.11 11.19 16.17
N THR A 59 12.28 11.12 15.12
CA THR A 59 11.82 12.31 14.40
C THR A 59 10.40 12.14 13.87
N MET A 60 9.66 13.24 13.74
CA MET A 60 8.35 13.27 13.08
C MET A 60 8.45 13.14 11.56
N ARG A 61 9.61 13.40 10.95
CA ARG A 61 9.81 13.22 9.51
C ARG A 61 9.86 11.73 9.16
N SER A 62 8.87 11.21 8.44
CA SER A 62 8.76 9.78 8.14
C SER A 62 8.12 9.54 6.79
N TYR A 63 8.77 8.73 5.95
CA TYR A 63 8.29 8.47 4.59
C TYR A 63 6.93 7.74 4.56
N HIS A 64 6.55 7.03 5.65
CA HIS A 64 5.20 6.46 5.80
C HIS A 64 4.09 7.51 5.93
N LEU A 65 4.39 8.71 6.45
CA LEU A 65 3.40 9.80 6.53
C LEU A 65 3.03 10.34 5.15
N VAL A 66 3.92 10.18 4.18
CA VAL A 66 3.79 10.73 2.81
C VAL A 66 3.62 9.64 1.75
N GLY A 67 3.36 8.40 2.18
CA GLY A 67 3.16 7.24 1.30
C GLY A 67 4.35 6.82 0.46
N GLN A 68 5.55 7.22 0.87
CA GLN A 68 6.81 6.92 0.18
C GLN A 68 7.62 5.83 0.90
N ALA A 69 7.01 5.01 1.76
CA ALA A 69 7.68 3.89 2.42
C ALA A 69 6.75 2.70 2.69
N LEU A 70 7.37 1.53 2.82
CA LEU A 70 6.74 0.30 3.25
C LEU A 70 7.68 -0.46 4.19
N ASP A 71 7.10 -1.17 5.14
CA ASP A 71 7.80 -2.15 5.97
C ASP A 71 7.40 -3.55 5.51
N PHE A 72 8.36 -4.46 5.35
CA PHE A 72 8.11 -5.84 4.95
C PHE A 72 8.78 -6.84 5.89
N VAL A 73 8.24 -8.05 5.97
CA VAL A 73 8.77 -9.16 6.74
C VAL A 73 9.07 -10.32 5.81
N SER A 74 10.24 -10.93 6.01
CA SER A 74 10.64 -12.16 5.31
C SER A 74 9.78 -13.33 5.79
N ILE A 75 9.25 -14.16 4.89
CA ILE A 75 8.36 -15.28 5.25
C ILE A 75 8.97 -16.60 4.83
N LYS A 76 9.24 -17.49 5.79
CA LYS A 76 9.79 -18.83 5.54
C LYS A 76 8.84 -19.69 4.72
N LEU A 77 9.35 -20.77 4.13
CA LEU A 77 8.55 -21.72 3.34
C LEU A 77 7.38 -22.34 4.12
N ASN A 78 7.53 -22.54 5.44
CA ASN A 78 6.44 -23.01 6.31
C ASN A 78 5.43 -21.89 6.67
N GLY A 79 5.61 -20.69 6.12
CA GLY A 79 4.72 -19.55 6.27
C GLY A 79 4.89 -18.76 7.57
N THR A 80 5.93 -19.01 8.37
CA THR A 80 6.23 -18.22 9.57
C THR A 80 7.12 -17.02 9.26
N GLU A 81 7.02 -15.99 10.10
CA GLU A 81 7.82 -14.77 9.98
C GLU A 81 9.30 -15.02 10.31
N ASP A 82 10.19 -14.36 9.56
CA ASP A 82 11.63 -14.33 9.80
C ASP A 82 12.12 -12.88 9.88
N TRP A 83 12.08 -12.31 11.08
CA TRP A 83 12.60 -10.97 11.35
C TRP A 83 14.13 -10.85 11.22
N ASN A 84 14.84 -11.94 10.98
CA ASN A 84 16.29 -11.96 10.79
C ASN A 84 16.70 -12.47 9.38
N GLY A 85 15.72 -12.68 8.48
CA GLY A 85 15.93 -13.26 7.16
C GLY A 85 16.56 -12.32 6.14
N TYR A 86 16.53 -11.00 6.37
CA TYR A 86 16.82 -9.98 5.34
C TYR A 86 18.16 -10.13 4.61
N ASN A 87 19.23 -10.55 5.31
CA ASN A 87 20.56 -10.72 4.71
C ASN A 87 20.79 -12.11 4.08
N LYS A 88 19.76 -12.95 4.01
CA LYS A 88 19.83 -14.32 3.47
C LYS A 88 19.04 -14.42 2.17
N GLU A 89 19.49 -15.28 1.27
CA GLU A 89 18.67 -15.64 0.12
C GLU A 89 17.42 -16.40 0.60
N PRO A 90 16.26 -16.16 -0.04
CA PRO A 90 16.08 -15.34 -1.24
C PRO A 90 15.83 -13.84 -1.00
N TRP A 91 15.63 -13.40 0.25
CA TRP A 91 15.23 -12.02 0.56
C TRP A 91 16.32 -10.99 0.27
N ALA A 92 17.60 -11.37 0.38
CA ALA A 92 18.71 -10.54 -0.04
C ALA A 92 18.62 -10.16 -1.54
N SER A 93 18.18 -11.07 -2.42
CA SER A 93 17.91 -10.77 -3.83
C SER A 93 16.78 -9.76 -3.99
N ALA A 94 15.68 -9.91 -3.24
CA ALA A 94 14.58 -8.95 -3.28
C ALA A 94 15.03 -7.55 -2.84
N ILE A 95 15.82 -7.43 -1.77
CA ILE A 95 16.36 -6.14 -1.31
C ILE A 95 17.30 -5.54 -2.36
N ARG A 96 18.18 -6.34 -2.96
CA ARG A 96 19.04 -5.86 -4.07
C ARG A 96 18.21 -5.34 -5.24
N TYR A 97 17.14 -6.02 -5.62
CA TYR A 97 16.24 -5.56 -6.66
C TYR A 97 15.52 -4.26 -6.28
N ALA A 98 15.02 -4.14 -5.04
CA ALA A 98 14.40 -2.91 -4.53
C ALA A 98 15.35 -1.72 -4.68
N LYS A 99 16.61 -1.89 -4.24
CA LYS A 99 17.65 -0.87 -4.36
C LYS A 99 17.93 -0.50 -5.80
N ASN A 100 18.00 -1.48 -6.69
CA ASN A 100 18.22 -1.25 -8.13
C ASN A 100 17.11 -0.41 -8.79
N ILE A 101 15.87 -0.49 -8.30
CA ILE A 101 14.75 0.31 -8.83
C ILE A 101 14.52 1.62 -8.06
N GLY A 102 15.44 1.99 -7.16
CA GLY A 102 15.47 3.29 -6.49
C GLY A 102 14.95 3.34 -5.06
N PHE A 103 14.69 2.20 -4.41
CA PHE A 103 14.45 2.19 -2.97
C PHE A 103 15.76 2.33 -2.18
N GLU A 104 15.69 3.02 -1.05
CA GLU A 104 16.67 2.92 0.02
C GLU A 104 16.18 1.88 1.03
N TRP A 105 17.09 1.04 1.52
CA TRP A 105 16.78 0.01 2.51
C TRP A 105 17.31 0.39 3.89
N GLY A 106 16.45 0.31 4.90
CA GLY A 106 16.81 0.69 6.27
C GLY A 106 17.85 -0.21 6.93
N GLY A 107 18.04 -1.43 6.42
CA GLY A 107 19.11 -2.32 6.86
C GLY A 107 20.53 -1.84 6.53
N ASP A 108 20.68 -0.93 5.56
CA ASP A 108 21.98 -0.33 5.21
C ASP A 108 22.36 0.87 6.11
N TRP A 109 21.46 1.34 6.98
CA TRP A 109 21.69 2.52 7.81
C TRP A 109 22.75 2.25 8.88
N LYS A 110 23.76 3.13 9.01
CA LYS A 110 24.89 2.93 9.96
C LYS A 110 24.56 3.17 11.43
N GLY A 111 23.41 3.78 11.71
CA GLY A 111 22.97 4.14 13.06
C GLY A 111 21.78 3.30 13.49
N PHE A 112 20.59 3.87 13.36
CA PHE A 112 19.33 3.20 13.64
C PHE A 112 19.01 2.21 12.50
N VAL A 113 19.56 0.99 12.53
CA VAL A 113 19.28 -0.04 11.52
C VAL A 113 17.80 -0.45 11.58
N ASP A 114 17.09 -0.36 10.46
CA ASP A 114 15.67 -0.70 10.34
C ASP A 114 15.45 -1.69 9.19
N SER A 115 15.77 -2.97 9.42
CA SER A 115 15.77 -4.00 8.38
C SER A 115 14.43 -4.24 7.66
N PRO A 116 13.26 -4.10 8.30
CA PRO A 116 11.97 -4.16 7.60
C PRO A 116 11.75 -3.03 6.58
N HIS A 117 12.46 -1.92 6.70
CA HIS A 117 12.07 -0.66 6.06
C HIS A 117 12.60 -0.48 4.63
N LEU A 118 11.72 -0.11 3.71
CA LEU A 118 12.05 0.40 2.38
C LEU A 118 11.41 1.78 2.20
N GLN A 119 12.21 2.77 1.79
CA GLN A 119 11.72 4.10 1.43
C GLN A 119 12.09 4.47 0.00
N TYR A 120 11.20 5.19 -0.69
CA TYR A 120 11.39 5.64 -2.05
C TYR A 120 11.56 7.15 -2.06
N ASN A 121 12.77 7.63 -2.32
CA ASN A 121 13.07 9.05 -2.39
C ASN A 121 12.71 9.64 -3.77
N TYR A 122 11.44 9.49 -4.17
CA TYR A 122 10.94 10.15 -5.38
C TYR A 122 11.10 11.66 -5.25
N LYS A 123 11.89 12.32 -6.09
CA LYS A 123 12.10 13.79 -6.17
C LYS A 123 12.23 14.53 -4.82
N GLY A 124 12.55 13.84 -3.73
CA GLY A 124 12.52 14.37 -2.37
C GLY A 124 11.32 13.92 -1.53
N TYR A 125 11.51 14.00 -0.22
CA TYR A 125 10.48 13.69 0.78
C TYR A 125 9.15 14.44 0.52
N GLY A 126 8.05 13.70 0.44
CA GLY A 126 6.70 14.26 0.34
C GLY A 126 6.34 14.85 -1.01
N THR A 127 7.14 14.58 -2.04
CA THR A 127 6.90 15.09 -3.40
C THR A 127 6.18 14.10 -4.30
N ASP A 128 6.05 12.84 -3.87
CA ASP A 128 5.19 11.87 -4.53
C ASP A 128 3.72 12.19 -4.24
N ILE A 129 2.85 11.96 -5.21
CA ILE A 129 1.45 12.41 -5.17
C ILE A 129 0.49 11.22 -5.15
N PHE A 130 -0.71 11.46 -4.64
CA PHE A 130 -1.81 10.49 -4.65
C PHE A 130 -2.86 10.96 -5.66
N GLY A 131 -2.82 10.42 -6.87
CA GLY A 131 -3.61 10.92 -8.00
C GLY A 131 -3.38 12.41 -8.27
N LYS A 132 -3.99 12.94 -9.32
CA LYS A 132 -4.05 14.40 -9.51
C LYS A 132 -4.93 15.03 -8.42
N GLY A 133 -4.35 15.38 -7.27
CA GLY A 133 -4.91 16.36 -6.33
C GLY A 133 -5.52 15.85 -5.01
N ALA A 134 -5.04 14.76 -4.41
CA ALA A 134 -5.36 14.46 -3.01
C ALA A 134 -4.22 14.87 -2.07
N GLN A 135 -4.24 16.12 -1.62
CA GLN A 135 -3.56 16.55 -0.40
C GLN A 135 -4.54 16.41 0.77
N ASN A 136 -4.05 15.86 1.88
CA ASN A 136 -4.66 15.66 3.21
C ASN A 136 -5.48 14.37 3.46
N ILE A 137 -4.82 13.40 4.10
CA ILE A 137 -5.33 12.13 4.65
C ILE A 137 -6.19 12.40 5.89
N PRO A 138 -7.38 11.76 6.04
CA PRO A 138 -7.55 10.72 7.07
C PRO A 138 -8.15 9.38 6.54
N SER A 139 -7.78 8.30 7.22
CA SER A 139 -7.87 6.86 6.90
C SER A 139 -9.26 6.23 6.63
N PRO A 140 -9.33 5.03 5.99
CA PRO A 140 -10.51 4.15 6.07
C PRO A 140 -10.26 2.76 6.74
N PRO A 141 -11.34 2.08 7.20
CA PRO A 141 -11.35 0.91 8.10
C PRO A 141 -11.24 -0.44 7.33
N PRO A 142 -11.28 -1.62 8.01
CA PRO A 142 -10.67 -2.85 7.50
C PRO A 142 -11.47 -3.47 6.36
N SER A 143 -10.72 -4.12 5.49
CA SER A 143 -11.15 -4.73 4.24
C SER A 143 -11.37 -6.24 4.42
N ASN A 144 -12.61 -6.68 4.18
CA ASN A 144 -12.94 -8.10 4.05
C ASN A 144 -12.68 -8.57 2.61
N ASP A 145 -11.97 -9.70 2.49
CA ASP A 145 -11.68 -10.38 1.23
C ASP A 145 -12.94 -11.05 0.68
N ASN A 146 -13.54 -10.44 -0.34
CA ASN A 146 -14.42 -11.07 -1.31
C ASN A 146 -14.29 -10.30 -2.63
N ALA A 147 -13.28 -10.63 -3.42
CA ALA A 147 -13.03 -9.99 -4.71
C ALA A 147 -14.02 -10.49 -5.78
N GLY A 148 -15.22 -9.91 -5.81
CA GLY A 148 -16.20 -10.10 -6.89
C GLY A 148 -15.98 -9.15 -8.07
N VAL A 149 -16.69 -9.35 -9.18
CA VAL A 149 -16.80 -8.38 -10.29
C VAL A 149 -18.20 -7.78 -10.24
N ALA A 150 -18.30 -6.44 -10.15
CA ALA A 150 -19.54 -5.71 -10.30
C ALA A 150 -19.80 -5.45 -11.78
N TYR A 151 -21.00 -5.79 -12.24
CA TYR A 151 -21.49 -5.45 -13.59
C TYR A 151 -22.48 -4.29 -13.47
N ILE A 152 -22.20 -3.21 -14.21
CA ILE A 152 -23.07 -2.04 -14.24
C ILE A 152 -24.26 -2.35 -15.13
N ASN A 153 -25.46 -2.41 -14.54
CA ASN A 153 -26.69 -2.75 -15.26
C ASN A 153 -27.51 -1.52 -15.69
N GLY A 154 -27.23 -0.36 -15.08
CA GLY A 154 -27.90 0.92 -15.38
C GLY A 154 -27.07 1.83 -16.27
N ASN A 155 -27.72 2.80 -16.90
CA ASN A 155 -27.03 3.89 -17.59
C ASN A 155 -26.83 5.06 -16.63
N ASN A 156 -25.73 5.79 -16.78
CA ASN A 156 -25.39 6.97 -15.99
C ASN A 156 -25.32 6.72 -14.46
N VAL A 157 -24.82 5.56 -14.04
CA VAL A 157 -24.68 5.20 -12.62
C VAL A 157 -23.58 6.04 -11.97
N ASN A 158 -23.88 6.73 -10.88
CA ASN A 158 -22.93 7.63 -10.24
C ASN A 158 -21.86 6.85 -9.47
N LEU A 159 -20.60 6.98 -9.90
CA LEU A 159 -19.43 6.60 -9.12
C LEU A 159 -19.09 7.74 -8.16
N ARG A 160 -19.02 7.46 -6.86
CA ARG A 160 -18.90 8.48 -5.81
C ARG A 160 -17.65 8.33 -4.98
N LYS A 161 -17.26 9.41 -4.28
CA LYS A 161 -16.11 9.48 -3.36
C LYS A 161 -16.30 8.77 -2.01
N GLY A 162 -17.42 8.07 -1.81
CA GLY A 162 -17.76 7.41 -0.56
C GLY A 162 -19.07 6.63 -0.64
N PRO A 163 -19.34 5.74 0.31
CA PRO A 163 -20.52 4.87 0.33
C PRO A 163 -21.78 5.63 0.79
N GLY A 164 -22.26 6.54 -0.06
CA GLY A 164 -23.47 7.32 0.20
C GLY A 164 -23.78 8.37 -0.86
N THR A 165 -25.05 8.78 -0.94
CA THR A 165 -25.52 9.78 -1.91
C THR A 165 -25.07 11.21 -1.60
N GLY A 166 -24.65 11.48 -0.36
CA GLY A 166 -24.08 12.77 0.06
C GLY A 166 -22.63 13.00 -0.38
N TYR A 167 -21.93 11.97 -0.86
CA TYR A 167 -20.56 12.09 -1.37
C TYR A 167 -20.54 12.60 -2.81
N GLY A 168 -19.49 13.36 -3.15
CA GLY A 168 -19.30 13.91 -4.49
C GLY A 168 -19.24 12.83 -5.57
N VAL A 169 -19.79 13.14 -6.74
CA VAL A 169 -19.75 12.27 -7.94
C VAL A 169 -18.39 12.44 -8.61
N VAL A 170 -17.68 11.32 -8.84
CA VAL A 170 -16.43 11.24 -9.59
C VAL A 170 -16.72 11.26 -11.09
N ARG A 171 -17.58 10.35 -11.54
CA ARG A 171 -18.11 10.27 -12.91
C ARG A 171 -19.33 9.35 -12.97
N GLN A 172 -19.94 9.25 -14.14
CA GLN A 172 -21.00 8.30 -14.42
C GLN A 172 -20.46 7.06 -15.16
N LEU A 173 -21.01 5.89 -14.82
CA LEU A 173 -20.74 4.59 -15.42
C LEU A 173 -21.89 4.19 -16.33
N GLN A 174 -21.59 3.47 -17.40
CA GLN A 174 -22.57 2.99 -18.37
C GLN A 174 -22.84 1.50 -18.23
N LYS A 175 -24.01 1.08 -18.74
CA LYS A 175 -24.42 -0.31 -18.74
C LYS A 175 -23.42 -1.17 -19.52
N GLY A 176 -23.09 -2.32 -18.96
CA GLY A 176 -22.14 -3.29 -19.53
C GLY A 176 -20.70 -3.07 -19.11
N GLU A 177 -20.38 -1.95 -18.44
CA GLU A 177 -19.09 -1.79 -17.78
C GLU A 177 -18.97 -2.78 -16.61
N SER A 178 -17.78 -3.31 -16.38
CA SER A 178 -17.52 -4.24 -15.28
C SER A 178 -16.27 -3.83 -14.50
N TYR A 179 -16.33 -3.95 -13.19
CA TYR A 179 -15.27 -3.51 -12.30
C TYR A 179 -14.98 -4.54 -11.22
N LYS A 180 -13.70 -4.68 -10.88
CA LYS A 180 -13.31 -5.45 -9.70
C LYS A 180 -13.82 -4.76 -8.44
N VAL A 181 -14.49 -5.52 -7.58
CA VAL A 181 -14.95 -5.07 -6.27
C VAL A 181 -13.87 -5.35 -5.24
N TRP A 182 -13.53 -4.33 -4.47
CA TRP A 182 -12.50 -4.36 -3.43
C TRP A 182 -13.06 -4.35 -2.02
N GLY A 183 -14.38 -4.18 -1.88
CA GLY A 183 -15.11 -4.22 -0.62
C GLY A 183 -16.55 -3.72 -0.78
N GLU A 184 -17.33 -3.86 0.28
CA GLU A 184 -18.72 -3.37 0.34
C GLU A 184 -18.94 -2.63 1.67
N SER A 185 -19.74 -1.57 1.65
CA SER A 185 -20.18 -0.84 2.84
C SER A 185 -21.56 -0.26 2.63
N ASN A 186 -22.52 -0.57 3.51
CA ASN A 186 -23.90 -0.08 3.46
C ASN A 186 -24.58 -0.26 2.08
N GLY A 187 -24.32 -1.39 1.42
CA GLY A 187 -24.80 -1.70 0.07
C GLY A 187 -24.01 -1.06 -1.07
N TRP A 188 -23.02 -0.21 -0.78
CA TRP A 188 -22.13 0.36 -1.80
C TRP A 188 -20.92 -0.54 -2.04
N LEU A 189 -20.59 -0.78 -3.29
CA LEU A 189 -19.42 -1.53 -3.73
C LEU A 189 -18.23 -0.60 -4.00
N ASN A 190 -17.07 -0.91 -3.45
CA ASN A 190 -15.83 -0.20 -3.71
C ASN A 190 -15.18 -0.73 -5.00
N LEU A 191 -15.02 0.14 -6.00
CA LEU A 191 -14.38 -0.19 -7.29
C LEU A 191 -12.87 0.15 -7.31
N GLY A 192 -12.32 0.59 -6.18
CA GLY A 192 -10.91 0.92 -5.97
C GLY A 192 -10.73 2.32 -5.38
N GLY A 193 -9.84 2.46 -4.39
CA GLY A 193 -9.56 3.76 -3.76
C GLY A 193 -10.81 4.37 -3.10
N ASP A 194 -11.11 5.63 -3.42
CA ASP A 194 -12.28 6.36 -2.96
C ASP A 194 -13.51 6.16 -3.86
N GLN A 195 -13.53 5.19 -4.77
CA GLN A 195 -14.58 5.03 -5.77
C GLN A 195 -15.63 4.01 -5.32
N TRP A 196 -16.86 4.47 -5.13
CA TRP A 196 -17.98 3.68 -4.63
C TRP A 196 -19.20 3.75 -5.56
N VAL A 197 -19.85 2.62 -5.79
CA VAL A 197 -21.06 2.50 -6.60
C VAL A 197 -22.15 1.78 -5.82
N TRP A 198 -23.42 2.03 -6.12
CA TRP A 198 -24.58 1.34 -5.56
C TRP A 198 -25.47 0.86 -6.69
#